data_AF-A0A554VRQ4-F1
#
_entry.id   AF-A0A554VRQ4-F1
#
_cell.length_a   1.000
_cell.length_b   1.000
_cell.length_c   1.000
_cell.angle_alpha   90.00
_cell.angle_beta   90.00
_cell.angle_gamma   90.00
#
_symmetry.space_group_name_H-M   'P 1'
#
loop_
_entity.id
_entity.type
_entity.pdbx_description
1 polymer ?
#
loop_
_entity_poly.entity_id
_entity_poly.type
_entity_poly.pdbx_seq_one_letter_code
_entity_poly.pdbx_strand_id
1 'polypeptide(L)'
;MTHLIYSDHNVFVDDFEEGEKDHVNFYENNAQVKAENLLQAIELYITEKLYYTFKKEYLYLDEGTHVIHYDVLVDNDQQELTEIERKQWEKGEITAYANRFEMQVYEINKVELKDVKLWNH
;
A
#
# COMPACT_ATOMS: atom_id res chain seq x y z
N MET A 1 8.61 -16.19 7.26
CA MET A 1 9.03 -15.12 8.20
C MET A 1 7.84 -14.18 8.42
N THR A 2 7.80 -13.45 9.53
CA THR A 2 6.73 -12.44 9.74
C THR A 2 7.27 -11.08 9.37
N HIS A 3 6.51 -10.33 8.58
CA HIS A 3 6.81 -8.95 8.23
C HIS A 3 5.73 -8.05 8.81
N LEU A 4 6.14 -6.88 9.30
CA LEU A 4 5.25 -5.80 9.70
C LEU A 4 5.27 -4.75 8.61
N ILE A 5 4.09 -4.38 8.13
CA ILE A 5 3.91 -3.37 7.10
C ILE A 5 3.13 -2.22 7.73
N TYR A 6 3.66 -1.02 7.60
CA TYR A 6 2.97 0.24 7.84
C TYR A 6 2.73 0.89 6.50
N SER A 7 1.54 1.45 6.30
CA SER A 7 1.20 2.11 5.05
C SER A 7 0.35 3.34 5.28
N ASP A 8 0.70 4.41 4.58
CA ASP A 8 -0.07 5.64 4.51
C ASP A 8 -0.73 5.72 3.13
N HIS A 9 -2.00 6.09 3.09
CA HIS A 9 -2.83 6.12 1.88
C HIS A 9 -3.31 7.54 1.67
N ASN A 10 -2.85 8.17 0.59
CA ASN A 10 -3.30 9.49 0.17
C ASN A 10 -4.17 9.33 -1.08
N VAL A 11 -5.41 9.77 -1.00
CA VAL A 11 -6.40 9.63 -2.07
C VAL A 11 -6.66 10.98 -2.71
N PHE A 12 -6.53 11.05 -4.03
CA PHE A 12 -6.73 12.24 -4.83
C PHE A 12 -7.80 12.01 -5.89
N VAL A 13 -8.56 13.02 -6.26
CA VAL A 13 -9.31 12.99 -7.52
C VAL A 13 -8.30 12.87 -8.66
N ASP A 14 -8.58 11.99 -9.62
CA ASP A 14 -7.67 11.73 -10.73
C ASP A 14 -8.37 11.91 -12.08
N ASP A 15 -7.73 12.69 -12.93
CA ASP A 15 -8.17 13.01 -14.28
C ASP A 15 -7.15 12.46 -15.27
N PHE A 16 -7.62 11.80 -16.33
CA PHE A 16 -6.72 11.17 -17.27
C PHE A 16 -5.79 12.16 -17.99
N GLU A 17 -6.27 13.37 -18.30
CA GLU A 17 -5.48 14.35 -19.03
C GLU A 17 -4.66 15.26 -18.10
N GLU A 18 -5.23 15.62 -16.95
CA GLU A 18 -4.63 16.57 -16.01
C GLU A 18 -3.85 15.91 -14.86
N GLY A 19 -4.02 14.60 -14.65
CA GLY A 19 -3.42 13.82 -13.57
C GLY A 19 -4.11 14.04 -12.22
N GLU A 20 -3.32 13.95 -11.15
CA GLU A 20 -3.78 14.13 -9.77
C GLU A 20 -4.26 15.58 -9.52
N LYS A 21 -5.45 15.70 -8.93
CA LYS A 21 -6.11 16.97 -8.57
C LYS A 21 -6.20 17.11 -7.04
N ASP A 22 -7.42 17.28 -6.54
CA ASP A 22 -7.66 17.57 -5.14
C ASP A 22 -7.45 16.33 -4.27
N HIS A 23 -6.76 16.52 -3.14
CA HIS A 23 -6.67 15.52 -2.09
C HIS A 23 -8.03 15.38 -1.38
N VAL A 24 -8.58 14.17 -1.36
CA VAL A 24 -9.93 13.90 -0.83
C VAL A 24 -9.93 13.10 0.45
N ASN A 25 -8.91 12.24 0.68
CA ASN A 25 -8.87 11.40 1.87
C ASN A 25 -7.46 10.97 2.22
N PHE A 26 -7.23 10.77 3.52
CA PHE A 26 -6.00 10.18 4.05
C PHE A 26 -6.35 9.14 5.11
N TYR A 27 -5.67 7.99 5.06
CA TYR A 27 -5.77 7.00 6.12
C TYR A 27 -4.50 6.16 6.23
N GLU A 28 -4.32 5.57 7.41
CA GLU A 28 -3.16 4.74 7.73
C GLU A 28 -3.62 3.31 7.99
N ASN A 29 -2.80 2.35 7.62
CA ASN A 29 -3.00 0.94 7.91
C ASN A 29 -1.71 0.29 8.42
N ASN A 30 -1.87 -0.76 9.21
CA ASN A 30 -0.77 -1.65 9.53
C ASN A 30 -1.23 -3.10 9.44
N ALA A 31 -0.30 -3.99 9.08
CA ALA A 31 -0.57 -5.41 8.98
C ALA A 31 0.68 -6.25 9.29
N GLN A 32 0.45 -7.42 9.87
CA GLN A 32 1.46 -8.47 9.93
C GLN A 32 1.17 -9.52 8.85
N VAL A 33 2.19 -9.83 8.05
CA VAL A 33 2.09 -10.76 6.92
C VAL A 33 3.14 -11.84 7.06
N LYS A 34 2.75 -13.11 6.88
CA LYS A 34 3.70 -14.22 6.80
C LYS A 34 4.11 -14.43 5.35
N ALA A 35 5.39 -14.26 5.07
CA ALA A 35 5.95 -14.41 3.72
C ALA A 35 7.38 -14.94 3.78
N GLU A 36 7.88 -15.42 2.64
CA GLU A 36 9.23 -15.93 2.42
C GLU A 36 10.24 -14.82 2.16
N ASN A 37 9.81 -13.64 1.68
CA ASN A 37 10.66 -12.48 1.43
C ASN A 37 9.82 -11.19 1.42
N LEU A 38 10.50 -10.03 1.34
CA LEU A 38 9.86 -8.71 1.35
C LEU A 38 8.87 -8.51 0.19
N LEU A 39 9.25 -8.93 -1.03
CA LEU A 39 8.39 -8.76 -2.21
C LEU A 39 7.08 -9.53 -2.05
N GLN A 40 7.15 -10.78 -1.59
CA GLN A 40 5.95 -11.58 -1.32
C GLN A 40 5.13 -10.99 -0.16
N ALA A 41 5.77 -10.39 0.85
CA ALA A 41 5.04 -9.72 1.93
C ALA A 41 4.20 -8.53 1.41
N ILE A 42 4.76 -7.75 0.49
CA ILE A 42 4.09 -6.62 -0.18
C ILE A 42 2.95 -7.13 -1.06
N GLU A 43 3.20 -8.15 -1.89
CA GLU A 43 2.18 -8.77 -2.73
C GLU A 43 0.99 -9.28 -1.92
N LEU A 44 1.24 -10.03 -0.83
CA LEU A 44 0.20 -10.55 0.04
C LEU A 44 -0.53 -9.43 0.80
N TYR A 45 0.15 -8.35 1.15
CA TYR A 45 -0.50 -7.19 1.76
C TYR A 45 -1.49 -6.52 0.79
N ILE A 46 -1.03 -6.23 -0.42
CA ILE A 46 -1.85 -5.60 -1.46
C ILE A 46 -3.05 -6.49 -1.83
N THR A 47 -2.82 -7.80 -2.01
CA THR A 47 -3.87 -8.73 -2.46
C THR A 47 -4.80 -9.22 -1.36
N GLU A 48 -4.29 -9.56 -0.17
CA GLU A 48 -5.10 -10.20 0.88
C GLU A 48 -5.58 -9.23 1.98
N LYS A 49 -4.95 -8.06 2.12
CA LYS A 49 -5.34 -7.05 3.13
C LYS A 49 -6.03 -5.86 2.51
N LEU A 50 -5.55 -5.39 1.35
CA LEU A 50 -6.14 -4.26 0.63
C LEU A 50 -7.08 -4.69 -0.49
N TYR A 51 -7.07 -5.98 -0.87
CA TYR A 51 -7.93 -6.54 -1.92
C TYR A 51 -7.71 -5.92 -3.31
N TYR A 52 -6.50 -5.44 -3.58
CA TYR A 52 -6.10 -4.91 -4.89
C TYR A 52 -5.31 -5.93 -5.71
N THR A 53 -5.30 -5.73 -7.03
CA THR A 53 -4.46 -6.51 -7.93
C THR A 53 -3.02 -6.08 -7.78
N PHE A 54 -2.13 -7.03 -7.46
CA PHE A 54 -0.71 -6.75 -7.40
C PHE A 54 -0.06 -6.75 -8.78
N LYS A 55 0.63 -5.65 -9.10
CA LYS A 55 1.41 -5.45 -10.32
C LYS A 55 2.77 -4.93 -9.93
N LYS A 56 3.79 -5.79 -10.03
CA LYS A 56 5.15 -5.47 -9.57
C LYS A 56 5.72 -4.21 -10.23
N GLU A 57 5.33 -3.94 -11.48
CA GLU A 57 5.72 -2.77 -12.25
C GLU A 57 5.26 -1.43 -11.65
N TYR A 58 4.28 -1.45 -10.73
CA TYR A 58 3.80 -0.24 -10.04
C TYR A 58 4.57 0.02 -8.74
N LEU A 59 5.46 -0.90 -8.33
CA LEU A 59 6.30 -0.69 -7.17
C LEU A 59 7.47 0.23 -7.51
N TYR A 60 7.63 1.28 -6.71
CA TYR A 60 8.82 2.10 -6.69
C TYR A 60 9.43 2.10 -5.29
N LEU A 61 10.74 1.84 -5.19
CA LEU A 61 11.46 1.93 -3.92
C LEU A 61 12.29 3.22 -3.93
N ASP A 62 12.02 4.11 -2.99
CA ASP A 62 12.90 5.23 -2.70
C ASP A 62 14.04 4.75 -1.79
N GLU A 63 15.24 4.60 -2.37
CA GLU A 63 16.43 4.15 -1.64
C GLU A 63 16.89 5.14 -0.55
N GLY A 64 16.55 6.43 -0.66
CA GLY A 64 16.96 7.45 0.30
C GLY A 64 16.15 7.41 1.60
N THR A 65 14.89 6.99 1.52
CA THR A 65 13.94 6.97 2.65
C THR A 65 13.54 5.56 3.07
N HIS A 66 13.90 4.54 2.27
CA HIS A 66 13.46 3.15 2.41
C HIS A 66 11.93 3.01 2.40
N VAL A 67 11.24 3.91 1.69
CA VAL A 67 9.79 3.89 1.48
C VAL A 67 9.46 3.27 0.14
N ILE A 68 8.43 2.44 0.13
CA ILE A 68 7.89 1.81 -1.07
C ILE A 68 6.63 2.56 -1.47
N HIS A 69 6.61 3.07 -2.70
CA HIS A 69 5.46 3.74 -3.30
C HIS A 69 4.72 2.77 -4.22
N TYR A 70 3.40 2.86 -4.22
CA TYR A 70 2.55 2.07 -5.11
C TYR A 70 1.21 2.79 -5.28
N ASP A 71 0.76 2.93 -6.53
CA ASP A 71 -0.44 3.70 -6.84
C ASP A 71 -1.50 2.79 -7.48
N VAL A 72 -2.76 2.95 -7.07
CA VAL A 72 -3.92 2.26 -7.67
C VAL A 72 -4.99 3.27 -8.00
N LEU A 73 -5.61 3.09 -9.17
CA LEU A 73 -6.79 3.85 -9.54
C LEU A 73 -8.04 3.15 -8.99
N VAL A 74 -8.80 3.85 -8.15
CA VAL A 74 -9.96 3.33 -7.42
C VAL A 74 -11.22 4.17 -7.66
N ASP A 75 -12.38 3.58 -7.40
CA ASP A 75 -13.67 4.26 -7.42
C ASP A 75 -13.96 4.96 -6.08
N ASN A 76 -15.15 5.53 -5.94
CA ASN A 76 -15.57 6.20 -4.70
C ASN A 76 -15.68 5.26 -3.50
N ASP A 77 -15.84 3.96 -3.72
CA ASP A 77 -15.92 2.93 -2.69
C ASP A 77 -14.55 2.27 -2.44
N GLN A 78 -13.47 2.87 -2.97
CA GLN A 78 -12.08 2.41 -2.87
C GLN A 78 -11.83 1.04 -3.52
N GLN A 79 -12.67 0.64 -4.48
CA GLN A 79 -12.44 -0.57 -5.28
C GLN A 79 -11.58 -0.25 -6.48
N GLU A 80 -10.65 -1.14 -6.82
CA GLU A 80 -9.81 -0.97 -8.02
C GLU A 80 -10.68 -1.00 -9.29
N LEU A 81 -10.44 -0.02 -10.18
CA LEU A 81 -11.16 0.03 -11.45
C LEU A 81 -10.85 -1.18 -12.33
N THR A 82 -11.90 -1.78 -12.87
CA THR A 82 -11.84 -2.77 -13.94
C THR A 82 -11.29 -2.17 -15.24
N GLU A 83 -10.92 -3.01 -16.20
CA GLU A 83 -10.46 -2.55 -17.52
C GLU A 83 -11.52 -1.71 -18.26
N ILE A 84 -12.81 -2.02 -18.06
CA ILE A 84 -13.90 -1.27 -18.70
C ILE A 84 -14.01 0.12 -18.06
N GLU A 85 -14.00 0.19 -16.74
CA GLU A 85 -14.06 1.47 -16.00
C GLU A 85 -12.84 2.34 -16.29
N ARG A 86 -11.65 1.77 -16.41
CA ARG A 86 -10.46 2.52 -16.84
C ARG A 86 -10.66 3.19 -18.19
N LYS A 87 -11.21 2.47 -19.19
CA LYS A 87 -11.54 3.03 -20.51
C LYS A 87 -12.63 4.11 -20.46
N GLN A 88 -13.51 4.07 -19.46
CA GLN A 88 -14.52 5.11 -19.24
C GLN A 88 -13.91 6.34 -18.59
N TRP A 89 -13.04 6.14 -17.60
CA TRP A 89 -12.27 7.20 -16.94
C TRP A 89 -11.36 7.92 -17.95
N GLU A 90 -10.66 7.20 -18.82
CA GLU A 90 -9.84 7.76 -19.91
C GLU A 90 -10.63 8.68 -20.87
N LYS A 91 -11.95 8.55 -20.91
CA LYS A 91 -12.86 9.38 -21.71
C LYS A 91 -13.58 10.47 -20.89
N GLY A 92 -13.31 10.55 -19.59
CA GLY A 92 -14.02 11.43 -18.66
C GLY A 92 -15.48 11.02 -18.39
N GLU A 93 -15.85 9.76 -18.65
CA GLU A 93 -17.22 9.27 -18.44
C GLU A 93 -17.50 8.93 -16.96
N ILE A 94 -16.47 8.61 -16.18
CA ILE A 94 -16.56 8.36 -14.74
C ILE A 94 -15.46 9.13 -14.00
N THR A 95 -15.72 9.46 -12.74
CA THR A 95 -14.69 9.97 -11.82
C THR A 95 -13.95 8.80 -11.19
N ALA A 96 -12.62 8.87 -11.22
CA ALA A 96 -11.76 7.94 -10.51
C ALA A 96 -10.87 8.69 -9.52
N TYR A 97 -10.22 7.94 -8.65
CA TYR A 97 -9.35 8.47 -7.62
C TYR A 97 -8.01 7.73 -7.64
N ALA A 98 -6.92 8.47 -7.57
CA ALA A 98 -5.60 7.91 -7.36
C ALA A 98 -5.42 7.64 -5.87
N ASN A 99 -5.25 6.38 -5.50
CA ASN A 99 -4.90 5.97 -4.16
C ASN A 99 -3.40 5.65 -4.12
N ARG A 100 -2.62 6.56 -3.55
CA ARG A 100 -1.18 6.45 -3.42
C ARG A 100 -0.81 5.86 -2.06
N PHE A 101 -0.12 4.73 -2.10
CA PHE A 101 0.42 4.06 -0.92
C PHE A 101 1.87 4.48 -0.71
N GLU A 102 2.21 4.80 0.53
CA GLU A 102 3.59 4.86 1.00
C GLU A 102 3.77 3.81 2.07
N MET A 103 4.68 2.86 1.87
CA MET A 103 4.81 1.68 2.73
C MET A 103 6.22 1.53 3.29
N GLN A 104 6.29 1.12 4.54
CA GLN A 104 7.50 0.64 5.18
C GLN A 104 7.32 -0.81 5.62
N VAL A 105 8.30 -1.65 5.29
CA VAL A 105 8.24 -3.10 5.52
C VAL A 105 9.40 -3.52 6.40
N TYR A 106 9.08 -4.12 7.55
CA TYR A 106 10.04 -4.56 8.54
C TYR A 106 9.98 -6.08 8.69
N GLU A 107 11.13 -6.75 8.61
CA GLU A 107 11.23 -8.16 8.99
C GLU A 107 11.24 -8.28 10.52
N ILE A 108 10.29 -9.04 11.08
CA ILE A 108 10.20 -9.26 12.53
C ILE A 108 11.03 -10.48 12.90
N ASN A 109 12.16 -10.24 13.54
CA ASN A 109 13.00 -11.27 14.12
C ASN A 109 12.61 -11.52 15.58
N LYS A 110 12.18 -12.76 15.89
CA LYS A 110 11.90 -13.15 17.29
C LYS A 110 13.21 -13.28 18.04
N VAL A 111 13.36 -12.50 19.10
CA VAL A 111 14.47 -12.61 20.04
C VAL A 111 13.95 -13.26 21.32
N GLU A 112 14.51 -14.41 21.69
CA GLU A 112 14.29 -14.99 23.01
C GLU A 112 15.16 -14.25 24.03
N LEU A 113 14.53 -13.51 24.94
CA LEU A 113 15.24 -12.93 26.07
C LEU A 113 15.50 -14.03 27.10
N LYS A 114 16.75 -14.53 27.16
CA LYS A 114 17.19 -15.43 28.24
C LYS A 114 17.59 -14.58 29.46
N ASP A 115 16.97 -14.88 30.60
CA ASP A 115 17.31 -14.36 31.93
C ASP A 115 17.47 -12.84 32.04
N VAL A 116 16.41 -12.09 31.73
CA VAL A 116 16.32 -10.71 32.23
C VAL A 116 16.11 -10.81 33.73
N LYS A 117 17.20 -10.67 34.51
CA LYS A 117 17.08 -10.30 35.93
C LYS A 117 16.37 -8.95 35.97
N LEU A 118 15.04 -9.00 36.14
CA LEU A 118 14.27 -7.83 36.51
C LEU A 118 14.88 -7.34 37.82
N TRP A 119 15.52 -6.17 37.77
CA TRP A 119 16.05 -5.52 38.96
C TRP A 119 14.85 -5.15 39.84
N ASN A 120 14.53 -6.00 40.81
CA ASN A 120 13.63 -5.64 41.88
C ASN A 120 14.37 -4.64 42.78
N HIS A 121 13.92 -3.39 42.76
CA HIS A 121 14.28 -2.37 43.76
C HIS A 121 13.47 -2.57 45.03
#